data_AF-A0A4Y2D8A8-F1
#
_entry.id   AF-A0A4Y2D8A8-F1
#
_cell.length_a   1.000
_cell.length_b   1.000
_cell.length_c   1.000
_cell.angle_alpha   90.00
_cell.angle_beta   90.00
_cell.angle_gamma   90.00
#
_symmetry.space_group_name_H-M   'P 1'
#
loop_
_entity.id
_entity.type
_entity.pdbx_description
1 polymer ?
#
loop_
_entity_poly.entity_id
_entity_poly.type
_entity_poly.pdbx_seq_one_letter_code
_entity_poly.pdbx_strand_id
1 'polypeptide(L)'
;MRETFAFILCYCNPTNVPSLCDKFKVEMSLGFILNHTEESAFNFSLHKINSTLKQRGLFCSSFHLPVPTGDAFEAPLYNKLEEQEDSKRRIASLNKQQLHAFNEITGAIYNRNDKSRYFYLDGPGGCGKTYLYSTLLSFVRGKGHVCLAFATTGIAVTLLKGGRTVHSGFKLSVPVLETSVSSMIPASADAQQLREAKLIIIDEITMLTRDGLRCIDILLKEIMNNAKPFGGKVIVIRGDLTDTSSSPKRNCR
;
A
#
# COMPACT_ATOMS: atom_id res chain seq x y z
N MET A 1 -18.20 -13.97 -7.58
CA MET A 1 -17.62 -15.30 -7.27
C MET A 1 -17.32 -15.49 -5.79
N ARG A 2 -16.31 -14.83 -5.18
CA ARG A 2 -15.98 -15.02 -3.74
C ARG A 2 -17.15 -14.71 -2.79
N GLU A 3 -17.83 -13.59 -3.01
CA GLU A 3 -18.98 -13.17 -2.23
C GLU A 3 -20.20 -14.09 -2.46
N THR A 4 -20.46 -14.43 -3.72
CA THR A 4 -21.46 -15.44 -4.12
C THR A 4 -21.21 -16.78 -3.44
N PHE A 5 -19.96 -17.24 -3.40
CA PHE A 5 -19.55 -18.47 -2.73
C PHE A 5 -19.83 -18.39 -1.23
N ALA A 6 -19.44 -17.29 -0.56
CA ALA A 6 -19.73 -17.08 0.85
C ALA A 6 -21.26 -17.09 1.13
N PHE A 7 -22.08 -16.51 0.26
CA PHE A 7 -23.54 -16.58 0.38
C PHE A 7 -24.10 -18.00 0.22
N ILE A 8 -23.57 -18.78 -0.73
CA ILE A 8 -23.93 -20.20 -0.89
C ILE A 8 -23.64 -20.97 0.41
N LEU A 9 -22.47 -20.74 1.04
CA LEU A 9 -22.14 -21.36 2.32
C LEU A 9 -23.10 -20.96 3.44
N CYS A 10 -23.51 -19.68 3.49
CA CYS A 10 -24.41 -19.20 4.53
C CYS A 10 -25.85 -19.70 4.38
N TYR A 11 -26.34 -19.91 3.17
CA TYR A 11 -27.77 -20.05 2.91
C TYR A 11 -28.19 -21.36 2.26
N CYS A 12 -27.29 -22.03 1.55
CA CYS A 12 -27.64 -23.21 0.75
C CYS A 12 -27.22 -24.53 1.40
N ASN A 13 -26.59 -24.48 2.58
CA ASN A 13 -26.05 -25.62 3.33
C ASN A 13 -25.48 -26.76 2.45
N PRO A 14 -24.46 -26.47 1.62
CA PRO A 14 -23.91 -27.43 0.67
C PRO A 14 -23.32 -28.66 1.35
N THR A 15 -23.59 -29.84 0.79
CA THR A 15 -23.27 -31.14 1.40
C THR A 15 -21.77 -31.45 1.45
N ASN A 16 -20.97 -30.91 0.52
CA ASN A 16 -19.51 -31.10 0.49
C ASN A 16 -18.80 -29.78 0.12
N VAL A 17 -18.54 -28.96 1.14
CA VAL A 17 -17.92 -27.64 0.98
C VAL A 17 -16.48 -27.70 0.46
N PRO A 18 -15.60 -28.61 0.95
CA PRO A 18 -14.24 -28.71 0.43
C PRO A 18 -14.18 -29.01 -1.08
N SER A 19 -14.95 -29.99 -1.56
CA SER A 19 -14.99 -30.33 -2.99
C SER A 19 -15.55 -29.19 -3.85
N LEU A 20 -16.55 -28.45 -3.33
CA LEU A 20 -17.08 -27.26 -3.99
C LEU A 20 -16.03 -26.14 -4.07
N CYS A 21 -15.24 -25.97 -3.01
CA CYS A 21 -14.16 -25.00 -2.96
C CYS A 21 -13.05 -25.31 -3.98
N ASP A 22 -12.63 -26.58 -4.05
CA ASP A 22 -11.62 -27.05 -5.01
C ASP A 22 -12.09 -26.85 -6.45
N LYS A 23 -13.38 -27.14 -6.73
CA LYS A 23 -13.98 -26.97 -8.05
C LYS A 23 -13.94 -25.52 -8.54
N PHE A 24 -14.17 -24.54 -7.65
CA PHE A 24 -14.20 -23.12 -8.01
C PHE A 24 -12.94 -22.36 -7.58
N LYS A 25 -11.87 -23.08 -7.21
CA LYS A 25 -10.64 -22.52 -6.65
C LYS A 25 -10.02 -21.48 -7.58
N VAL A 26 -9.95 -21.81 -8.88
CA VAL A 26 -9.38 -20.93 -9.90
C VAL A 26 -10.24 -19.69 -10.06
N GLU A 27 -11.55 -19.85 -10.23
CA GLU A 27 -12.53 -18.77 -10.43
C GLU A 27 -12.59 -17.81 -9.24
N MET A 28 -12.50 -18.35 -8.02
CA MET A 28 -12.41 -17.54 -6.81
C MET A 28 -11.10 -16.74 -6.76
N SER A 29 -10.03 -17.28 -7.33
CA SER A 29 -8.68 -16.72 -7.30
C SER A 29 -8.35 -15.83 -8.51
N LEU A 30 -9.15 -15.84 -9.58
CA LEU A 30 -8.87 -15.15 -10.86
C LEU A 30 -8.40 -13.70 -10.70
N GLY A 31 -9.01 -12.95 -9.79
CA GLY A 31 -8.61 -11.57 -9.53
C GLY A 31 -7.17 -11.45 -9.04
N PHE A 32 -6.70 -12.40 -8.25
CA PHE A 32 -5.40 -12.39 -7.60
C PHE A 32 -4.29 -13.10 -8.39
N ILE A 33 -4.64 -14.07 -9.26
CA ILE A 33 -3.67 -14.89 -10.01
C ILE A 33 -2.75 -14.04 -10.89
N LEU A 34 -3.22 -12.91 -11.44
CA LEU A 34 -2.41 -12.07 -12.32
C LEU A 34 -1.18 -11.44 -11.63
N ASN A 35 -1.21 -11.32 -10.30
CA ASN A 35 -0.19 -10.62 -9.52
C ASN A 35 0.45 -11.47 -8.41
N HIS A 36 0.00 -12.73 -8.23
CA HIS A 36 0.41 -13.59 -7.12
C HIS A 36 0.54 -15.04 -7.56
N THR A 37 1.29 -15.83 -6.78
CA THR A 37 1.27 -17.30 -6.93
C THR A 37 -0.14 -17.83 -6.68
N GLU A 38 -0.49 -18.98 -7.27
CA GLU A 38 -1.81 -19.59 -7.10
C GLU A 38 -2.18 -19.82 -5.62
N GLU A 39 -1.20 -20.22 -4.81
CA GLU A 39 -1.37 -20.43 -3.37
C GLU A 39 -1.70 -19.13 -2.63
N SER A 40 -0.96 -18.05 -2.93
CA SER A 40 -1.21 -16.72 -2.34
C SER A 40 -2.55 -16.15 -2.83
N ALA A 41 -2.85 -16.30 -4.11
CA ALA A 41 -4.10 -15.87 -4.73
C ALA A 41 -5.33 -16.54 -4.11
N PHE A 42 -5.22 -17.83 -3.80
CA PHE A 42 -6.25 -18.56 -3.10
C PHE A 42 -6.36 -18.14 -1.63
N ASN A 43 -5.25 -17.92 -0.94
CA ASN A 43 -5.25 -17.41 0.43
C ASN A 43 -5.94 -16.02 0.55
N PHE A 44 -5.71 -15.12 -0.41
CA PHE A 44 -6.45 -13.85 -0.49
C PHE A 44 -7.95 -14.04 -0.73
N SER A 45 -8.30 -15.03 -1.54
CA SER A 45 -9.70 -15.39 -1.77
C SER A 45 -10.38 -15.90 -0.50
N LEU A 46 -9.68 -16.73 0.28
CA LEU A 46 -10.12 -17.21 1.57
C LEU A 46 -10.28 -16.08 2.60
N HIS A 47 -9.38 -15.09 2.62
CA HIS A 47 -9.55 -13.88 3.44
C HIS A 47 -10.85 -13.14 3.12
N LYS A 48 -11.17 -12.94 1.83
CA LYS A 48 -12.41 -12.30 1.38
C LYS A 48 -13.65 -13.08 1.83
N ILE A 49 -13.64 -14.39 1.60
CA ILE A 49 -14.74 -15.29 1.98
C ILE A 49 -14.92 -15.27 3.50
N ASN A 50 -13.84 -15.41 4.27
CA ASN A 50 -13.88 -15.40 5.73
C ASN A 50 -14.40 -14.07 6.29
N SER A 51 -14.07 -12.94 5.66
CA SER A 51 -14.61 -11.64 6.04
C SER A 51 -16.12 -11.55 5.86
N THR A 52 -16.65 -12.06 4.74
CA THR A 52 -18.11 -12.11 4.49
C THR A 52 -18.80 -13.07 5.47
N LEU A 53 -18.19 -14.22 5.78
CA LEU A 53 -18.72 -15.17 6.77
C LEU A 53 -18.75 -14.57 8.19
N LYS A 54 -17.69 -13.84 8.57
CA LYS A 54 -17.57 -13.20 9.90
C LYS A 54 -18.69 -12.21 10.19
N GLN A 55 -19.21 -11.51 9.18
CA GLN A 55 -20.37 -10.62 9.34
C GLN A 55 -21.62 -11.35 9.87
N ARG A 56 -21.62 -12.69 9.83
CA ARG A 56 -22.72 -13.56 10.27
C ARG A 56 -22.31 -14.50 11.40
N GLY A 57 -21.17 -14.24 12.04
CA GLY A 57 -20.64 -15.09 13.10
C GLY A 57 -20.11 -16.45 12.63
N LEU A 58 -19.88 -16.61 11.33
CA LEU A 58 -19.34 -17.83 10.73
C LEU A 58 -17.87 -17.65 10.33
N PHE A 59 -17.15 -18.76 10.17
CA PHE A 59 -15.74 -18.75 9.80
C PHE A 59 -15.45 -19.81 8.73
N CYS A 60 -14.35 -19.68 7.99
CA CYS A 60 -13.90 -20.73 7.06
C CYS A 60 -13.76 -22.10 7.76
N SER A 61 -13.29 -22.11 9.01
CA SER A 61 -13.20 -23.32 9.84
C SER A 61 -14.55 -23.99 10.09
N SER A 62 -15.65 -23.22 10.13
CA SER A 62 -17.02 -23.76 10.28
C SER A 62 -17.44 -24.65 9.12
N PHE A 63 -16.75 -24.56 7.98
CA PHE A 63 -17.03 -25.32 6.76
C PHE A 63 -15.88 -26.22 6.33
N HIS A 64 -14.93 -26.52 7.23
CA HIS A 64 -13.72 -27.29 6.92
C HIS A 64 -12.87 -26.70 5.77
N LEU A 65 -12.96 -25.40 5.53
CA LEU A 65 -12.12 -24.71 4.58
C LEU A 65 -10.78 -24.35 5.23
N PRO A 66 -9.69 -24.23 4.44
CA PRO A 66 -8.42 -23.73 4.96
C PRO A 66 -8.61 -22.37 5.62
N VAL A 67 -8.07 -22.22 6.83
CA VAL A 67 -8.07 -20.94 7.53
C VAL A 67 -7.06 -20.05 6.83
N PRO A 68 -7.45 -18.84 6.38
CA PRO A 68 -6.51 -17.98 5.69
C PRO A 68 -5.36 -17.60 6.62
N THR A 69 -4.13 -17.75 6.13
CA THR A 69 -2.89 -17.52 6.89
C THR A 69 -2.32 -16.13 6.61
N GLY A 70 -1.56 -15.59 7.56
CA GLY A 70 -1.08 -14.20 7.52
C GLY A 70 -2.20 -13.17 7.74
N ASP A 71 -1.83 -11.89 7.85
CA ASP A 71 -2.82 -10.82 7.92
C ASP A 71 -3.57 -10.72 6.58
N ALA A 72 -4.88 -10.45 6.65
CA ALA A 72 -5.76 -10.18 5.51
C ALA A 72 -5.30 -8.91 4.79
N PHE A 73 -4.23 -9.00 4.01
CA PHE A 73 -3.85 -7.89 3.17
C PHE A 73 -4.79 -7.89 1.97
N GLU A 74 -5.82 -7.05 2.03
CA GLU A 74 -6.41 -6.52 0.81
C GLU A 74 -5.35 -5.64 0.15
N ALA A 75 -4.46 -6.24 -0.65
CA ALA A 75 -3.89 -5.51 -1.77
C ALA A 75 -5.11 -5.14 -2.58
N PRO A 76 -5.50 -3.86 -2.67
CA PRO A 76 -6.69 -3.52 -3.43
C PRO A 76 -6.41 -4.01 -4.84
N LEU A 77 -7.28 -4.86 -5.34
CA LEU A 77 -7.07 -5.52 -6.61
C LEU A 77 -7.20 -4.44 -7.68
N TYR A 78 -6.09 -3.85 -8.08
CA TYR A 78 -6.10 -2.79 -9.07
C TYR A 78 -6.27 -3.40 -10.44
N ASN A 79 -7.34 -3.04 -11.13
CA ASN A 79 -7.47 -3.34 -12.54
C ASN A 79 -6.41 -2.52 -13.29
N LYS A 80 -5.40 -3.21 -13.82
CA LYS A 80 -4.27 -2.60 -14.52
C LYS A 80 -4.73 -1.70 -15.67
N LEU A 81 -5.77 -2.09 -16.41
CA LEU A 81 -6.29 -1.30 -17.53
C LEU A 81 -6.99 -0.02 -17.03
N GLU A 82 -7.79 -0.12 -15.98
CA GLU A 82 -8.43 1.05 -15.36
C GLU A 82 -7.39 2.03 -14.81
N GLU A 83 -6.34 1.54 -14.15
CA GLU A 83 -5.26 2.40 -13.64
C GLU A 83 -4.45 3.05 -14.77
N GLN A 84 -4.24 2.35 -15.89
CA GLN A 84 -3.61 2.93 -17.08
C GLN A 84 -4.45 4.07 -17.64
N GLU A 85 -5.74 3.85 -17.86
CA GLU A 85 -6.63 4.88 -18.40
C GLU A 85 -6.80 6.06 -17.43
N ASP A 86 -6.93 5.79 -16.12
CA ASP A 86 -6.99 6.84 -15.11
C ASP A 86 -5.69 7.66 -15.09
N SER A 87 -4.53 6.99 -15.13
CA SER A 87 -3.23 7.69 -15.17
C SER A 87 -3.09 8.57 -16.40
N LYS A 88 -3.47 8.11 -17.59
CA LYS A 88 -3.42 8.90 -18.83
C LYS A 88 -4.26 10.16 -18.72
N ARG A 89 -5.51 10.03 -18.25
CA ARG A 89 -6.41 11.19 -18.06
C ARG A 89 -5.82 12.20 -17.07
N ARG A 90 -5.32 11.72 -15.94
CA ARG A 90 -4.76 12.61 -14.91
C ARG A 90 -3.50 13.33 -15.38
N ILE A 91 -2.58 12.60 -16.01
CA ILE A 91 -1.32 13.16 -16.55
C ILE A 91 -1.61 14.29 -17.54
N ALA A 92 -2.62 14.12 -18.41
CA ALA A 92 -3.01 15.13 -19.39
C ALA A 92 -3.54 16.43 -18.76
N SER A 93 -4.05 16.38 -17.51
CA SER A 93 -4.57 17.54 -16.78
C SER A 93 -3.63 18.12 -15.72
N LEU A 94 -2.41 17.59 -15.60
CA LEU A 94 -1.45 18.13 -14.64
C LEU A 94 -1.03 19.54 -15.04
N ASN A 95 -0.96 20.45 -14.07
CA ASN A 95 -0.33 21.75 -14.29
C ASN A 95 1.20 21.61 -14.47
N LYS A 96 1.87 22.67 -14.92
CA LYS A 96 3.32 22.65 -15.23
C LYS A 96 4.19 22.17 -14.05
N GLN A 97 3.87 22.60 -12.82
CA GLN A 97 4.63 22.23 -11.63
C GLN A 97 4.40 20.77 -11.22
N GLN A 98 3.14 20.32 -11.26
CA GLN A 98 2.79 18.93 -10.98
C GLN A 98 3.39 17.98 -12.03
N LEU A 99 3.37 18.37 -13.31
CA LEU A 99 3.97 17.59 -14.39
C LEU A 99 5.50 17.50 -14.24
N HIS A 100 6.15 18.60 -13.84
CA HIS A 100 7.58 18.58 -13.53
C HIS A 100 7.89 17.61 -12.38
N ALA A 101 7.19 17.72 -11.26
CA ALA A 101 7.35 16.80 -10.14
C ALA A 101 7.05 15.33 -10.52
N PHE A 102 6.01 15.10 -11.33
CA PHE A 102 5.68 13.78 -11.85
C PHE A 102 6.84 13.19 -12.67
N ASN A 103 7.43 13.98 -13.58
CA ASN A 103 8.54 13.53 -14.42
C ASN A 103 9.80 13.23 -13.61
N GLU A 104 10.15 14.07 -12.64
CA GLU A 104 11.29 13.83 -11.73
C GLU A 104 11.10 12.54 -10.93
N ILE A 105 9.94 12.36 -10.29
CA ILE A 105 9.65 11.19 -9.45
C ILE A 105 9.62 9.92 -10.30
N THR A 106 8.95 9.95 -11.46
CA THR A 106 8.91 8.77 -12.35
C THR A 106 10.28 8.46 -12.95
N GLY A 107 11.08 9.47 -13.27
CA GLY A 107 12.49 9.30 -13.63
C GLY A 107 13.26 8.51 -12.58
N ALA A 108 13.19 8.92 -11.31
CA ALA A 108 13.85 8.23 -10.19
C ALA A 108 13.34 6.80 -9.94
N ILE A 109 12.05 6.53 -10.21
CA ILE A 109 11.46 5.19 -10.10
C ILE A 109 12.11 4.21 -11.08
N TYR A 110 12.31 4.63 -12.34
CA TYR A 110 12.77 3.76 -13.41
C TYR A 110 14.27 3.86 -13.70
N ASN A 111 14.95 4.90 -13.21
CA ASN A 111 16.40 5.03 -13.30
C ASN A 111 17.06 4.67 -11.96
N ARG A 112 17.77 3.53 -11.92
CA ARG A 112 18.44 3.05 -10.69
C ARG A 112 19.68 3.87 -10.31
N ASN A 113 20.24 4.62 -11.26
CA ASN A 113 21.44 5.44 -11.06
C ASN A 113 21.12 6.86 -10.57
N ASP A 114 19.84 7.19 -10.43
CA ASP A 114 19.43 8.48 -9.93
C ASP A 114 19.87 8.66 -8.46
N LYS A 115 20.46 9.83 -8.19
CA LYS A 115 20.93 10.22 -6.86
C LYS A 115 19.76 10.68 -5.98
N SER A 116 18.71 11.26 -6.56
CA SER A 116 17.54 11.74 -5.82
C SER A 116 16.44 10.68 -5.81
N ARG A 117 16.15 10.11 -4.63
CA ARG A 117 15.09 9.10 -4.44
C ARG A 117 14.13 9.47 -3.31
N TYR A 118 14.32 10.64 -2.71
CA TYR A 118 13.50 11.16 -1.63
C TYR A 118 12.95 12.52 -2.07
N PHE A 119 11.63 12.64 -2.10
CA PHE A 119 10.95 13.83 -2.60
C PHE A 119 10.05 14.39 -1.51
N TYR A 120 10.18 15.68 -1.21
CA TYR A 120 9.26 16.41 -0.35
C TYR A 120 8.40 17.33 -1.22
N LEU A 121 7.08 17.11 -1.23
CA LEU A 121 6.17 17.93 -2.02
C LEU A 121 5.65 19.11 -1.21
N ASP A 122 6.32 20.25 -1.36
CA ASP A 122 5.92 21.52 -0.75
C ASP A 122 4.92 22.32 -1.62
N GLY A 123 4.21 23.25 -0.98
CA GLY A 123 3.17 24.09 -1.59
C GLY A 123 1.90 24.22 -0.73
N PRO A 124 1.12 25.28 -0.88
CA PRO A 124 -0.02 25.56 -0.02
C PRO A 124 -1.16 24.55 -0.18
N GLY A 125 -2.07 24.56 0.80
CA GLY A 125 -3.34 23.87 0.73
C GLY A 125 -4.09 24.18 -0.57
N GLY A 126 -4.71 23.17 -1.18
CA GLY A 126 -5.45 23.32 -2.44
C GLY A 126 -4.62 23.23 -3.72
N CYS A 127 -3.28 23.12 -3.67
CA CYS A 127 -2.44 22.97 -4.88
C CYS A 127 -2.50 21.60 -5.58
N GLY A 128 -3.42 20.72 -5.19
CA GLY A 128 -3.62 19.42 -5.83
C GLY A 128 -2.48 18.41 -5.58
N LYS A 129 -1.80 18.45 -4.43
CA LYS A 129 -0.77 17.44 -4.07
C LYS A 129 -1.34 16.03 -4.04
N THR A 130 -2.50 15.86 -3.40
CA THR A 130 -3.25 14.59 -3.38
C THR A 130 -3.62 14.12 -4.79
N TYR A 131 -3.90 15.08 -5.69
CA TYR A 131 -4.13 14.77 -7.09
C TYR A 131 -2.86 14.19 -7.74
N LEU A 132 -1.70 14.81 -7.53
CA LEU A 132 -0.41 14.30 -8.00
C LEU A 132 -0.07 12.91 -7.41
N TYR A 133 -0.33 12.66 -6.12
CA TYR A 133 -0.17 11.33 -5.52
C TYR A 133 -1.06 10.29 -6.18
N SER A 134 -2.33 10.61 -6.39
CA SER A 134 -3.26 9.73 -7.08
C SER A 134 -2.77 9.41 -8.49
N THR A 135 -2.25 10.41 -9.22
CA THR A 135 -1.65 10.24 -10.54
C THR A 135 -0.44 9.31 -10.52
N LEU A 136 0.49 9.50 -9.57
CA LEU A 136 1.67 8.64 -9.41
C LEU A 136 1.28 7.20 -9.06
N LEU A 137 0.37 7.00 -8.12
CA LEU A 137 -0.12 5.68 -7.72
C LEU A 137 -0.74 4.96 -8.91
N SER A 138 -1.65 5.62 -9.64
CA SER A 138 -2.29 5.04 -10.83
C SER A 138 -1.31 4.75 -11.95
N PHE A 139 -0.33 5.62 -12.18
CA PHE A 139 0.70 5.39 -13.19
C PHE A 139 1.55 4.15 -12.88
N VAL A 140 2.03 4.00 -11.64
CA VAL A 140 2.86 2.86 -11.23
C VAL A 140 2.05 1.56 -11.25
N ARG A 141 0.80 1.58 -10.76
CA ARG A 141 -0.11 0.42 -10.82
C ARG A 141 -0.49 0.05 -12.24
N GLY A 142 -0.74 1.03 -13.10
CA GLY A 142 -1.01 0.83 -14.53
C GLY A 142 0.16 0.16 -15.25
N LYS A 143 1.41 0.39 -14.80
CA LYS A 143 2.59 -0.34 -15.31
C LYS A 143 2.72 -1.76 -14.75
N GLY A 144 1.86 -2.17 -13.81
CA GLY A 144 1.89 -3.49 -13.16
C GLY A 144 2.92 -3.57 -12.05
N HIS A 145 3.29 -2.44 -11.45
CA HIS A 145 4.23 -2.39 -10.33
C HIS A 145 3.52 -2.09 -9.01
N VAL A 146 4.13 -2.53 -7.92
CA VAL A 146 3.64 -2.27 -6.57
C VAL A 146 3.98 -0.84 -6.17
N CYS A 147 3.00 -0.10 -5.66
CA CYS A 147 3.21 1.16 -4.96
C CYS A 147 2.33 1.21 -3.71
N LEU A 148 2.90 1.76 -2.64
CA LEU A 148 2.26 1.79 -1.32
C LEU A 148 2.00 3.23 -0.93
N ALA A 149 0.84 3.46 -0.33
CA ALA A 149 0.42 4.77 0.14
C ALA A 149 0.16 4.68 1.65
N PHE A 150 0.75 5.59 2.40
CA PHE A 150 0.59 5.69 3.84
C PHE A 150 0.18 7.11 4.21
N ALA A 151 -0.51 7.23 5.34
CA ALA A 151 -0.74 8.51 5.99
C ALA A 151 -0.66 8.36 7.51
N THR A 152 -0.39 9.44 8.23
CA THR A 152 -0.28 9.39 9.71
C THR A 152 -1.64 9.24 10.40
N THR A 153 -2.71 9.78 9.81
CA THR A 153 -4.08 9.71 10.35
C THR A 153 -5.01 8.82 9.53
N GLY A 154 -6.00 8.23 10.19
CA GLY A 154 -7.01 7.40 9.52
C GLY A 154 -7.85 8.18 8.49
N ILE A 155 -8.11 9.47 8.72
CA ILE A 155 -8.86 10.32 7.79
C ILE A 155 -8.05 10.55 6.51
N ALA A 156 -6.76 10.87 6.60
CA ALA A 156 -5.91 11.09 5.45
C ALA A 156 -5.75 9.82 4.58
N VAL A 157 -5.77 8.64 5.19
CA VAL A 157 -5.76 7.36 4.47
C VAL A 157 -6.92 7.25 3.47
N THR A 158 -8.11 7.77 3.80
CA THR A 158 -9.30 7.67 2.93
C THR A 158 -9.12 8.39 1.59
N LEU A 159 -8.21 9.37 1.52
CA LEU A 159 -7.90 10.12 0.30
C LEU A 159 -6.89 9.39 -0.60
N LEU A 160 -6.24 8.35 -0.09
CA LEU A 160 -5.24 7.57 -0.81
C LEU A 160 -5.83 6.23 -1.19
N LYS A 161 -5.97 5.96 -2.50
CA LYS A 161 -6.52 4.68 -2.99
C LYS A 161 -5.63 3.52 -2.50
N GLY A 162 -6.16 2.72 -1.58
CA GLY A 162 -5.41 1.63 -0.92
C GLY A 162 -4.41 2.09 0.14
N GLY A 163 -4.64 3.26 0.72
CA GLY A 163 -3.80 3.77 1.79
C GLY A 163 -3.90 2.93 3.05
N ARG A 164 -2.85 2.98 3.89
CA ARG A 164 -2.85 2.47 5.27
C ARG A 164 -2.29 3.53 6.21
N THR A 165 -2.57 3.43 7.49
CA THR A 165 -1.89 4.30 8.45
C THR A 165 -0.41 3.91 8.53
N VAL A 166 0.48 4.87 8.78
CA VAL A 166 1.92 4.62 8.95
C VAL A 166 2.17 3.56 10.02
N HIS A 167 1.46 3.63 11.15
CA HIS A 167 1.57 2.65 12.23
C HIS A 167 1.21 1.24 11.79
N SER A 168 0.09 1.05 11.08
CA SER A 168 -0.34 -0.27 10.63
C SER A 168 0.51 -0.79 9.45
N GLY A 169 0.95 0.10 8.56
CA GLY A 169 1.71 -0.21 7.37
C GLY A 169 3.15 -0.62 7.66
N PHE A 170 3.80 0.04 8.62
CA PHE A 170 5.17 -0.24 9.03
C PHE A 170 5.25 -0.98 10.37
N LYS A 171 4.12 -1.40 10.95
CA LYS A 171 4.04 -2.12 12.24
C LYS A 171 4.82 -1.39 13.36
N LEU A 172 4.60 -0.07 13.47
CA LEU A 172 5.24 0.76 14.50
C LEU A 172 4.47 0.67 15.83
N SER A 173 5.20 0.70 16.95
CA SER A 173 4.60 0.77 18.28
C SER A 173 3.81 2.07 18.50
N VAL A 174 2.87 2.05 19.44
CA VAL A 174 2.14 3.24 19.92
C VAL A 174 2.29 3.29 21.44
N PRO A 175 3.01 4.27 22.01
CA PRO A 175 3.76 5.35 21.35
C PRO A 175 5.03 4.87 20.63
N VAL A 176 5.58 5.71 19.74
CA VAL A 176 6.92 5.53 19.17
C VAL A 176 7.91 6.28 20.05
N LEU A 177 8.90 5.57 20.57
CA LEU A 177 9.98 6.09 21.40
C LEU A 177 11.31 6.06 20.64
N GLU A 178 12.34 6.69 21.19
CA GLU A 178 13.69 6.71 20.60
C GLU A 178 14.28 5.30 20.42
N THR A 179 13.93 4.36 21.31
CA THR A 179 14.37 2.95 21.25
C THR A 179 13.42 2.05 20.48
N SER A 180 12.29 2.57 19.99
CA SER A 180 11.32 1.78 19.23
C SER A 180 11.95 1.26 17.93
N VAL A 181 11.51 0.06 17.56
CA VAL A 181 11.75 -0.58 16.27
C VAL A 181 10.42 -1.11 15.76
N SER A 182 10.31 -1.31 14.44
CA SER A 182 9.15 -1.98 13.87
C SER A 182 9.09 -3.44 14.34
N SER A 183 7.89 -3.95 14.61
CA SER A 183 7.67 -5.38 14.89
C SER A 183 7.48 -6.22 13.61
N MET A 184 7.69 -5.63 12.44
CA MET A 184 7.53 -6.32 11.16
C MET A 184 8.59 -7.41 10.99
N ILE A 185 8.15 -8.62 10.72
CA ILE A 185 9.03 -9.76 10.44
C ILE A 185 9.54 -9.65 8.98
N PRO A 186 10.86 -9.70 8.70
CA PRO A 186 11.40 -9.55 7.34
C PRO A 186 10.88 -10.56 6.30
N ALA A 187 10.50 -11.76 6.76
CA ALA A 187 9.92 -12.83 5.92
C ALA A 187 8.40 -12.70 5.72
N SER A 188 7.74 -11.72 6.35
CA SER A 188 6.29 -11.54 6.25
C SER A 188 5.84 -11.03 4.87
N ALA A 189 4.55 -11.20 4.56
CA ALA A 189 3.92 -10.66 3.36
C ALA A 189 3.97 -9.11 3.31
N ASP A 190 3.80 -8.43 4.45
CA ASP A 190 3.95 -6.97 4.53
C ASP A 190 5.39 -6.54 4.14
N ALA A 191 6.41 -7.26 4.64
CA ALA A 191 7.80 -7.00 4.27
C ALA A 191 8.08 -7.30 2.79
N GLN A 192 7.44 -8.34 2.22
CA GLN A 192 7.52 -8.62 0.78
C GLN A 192 6.96 -7.47 -0.07
N GLN A 193 5.87 -6.85 0.34
CA GLN A 193 5.33 -5.69 -0.38
C GLN A 193 6.25 -4.49 -0.30
N LEU A 194 6.84 -4.23 0.86
CA LEU A 194 7.88 -3.21 0.98
C LEU A 194 9.06 -3.54 0.06
N ARG A 195 9.46 -4.81 -0.09
CA ARG A 195 10.49 -5.25 -1.04
C ARG A 195 10.11 -5.01 -2.50
N GLU A 196 8.88 -5.28 -2.88
CA GLU A 196 8.40 -5.15 -4.26
C GLU A 196 8.05 -3.70 -4.64
N ALA A 197 7.70 -2.85 -3.65
CA ALA A 197 7.26 -1.49 -3.88
C ALA A 197 8.31 -0.67 -4.64
N LYS A 198 7.89 -0.08 -5.75
CA LYS A 198 8.69 0.87 -6.55
C LYS A 198 8.58 2.30 -6.03
N LEU A 199 7.45 2.61 -5.41
CA LEU A 199 7.11 3.92 -4.87
C LEU A 199 6.40 3.74 -3.52
N ILE A 200 6.82 4.54 -2.54
CA ILE A 200 6.13 4.67 -1.25
C ILE A 200 5.76 6.15 -1.07
N ILE A 201 4.49 6.42 -0.87
CA ILE A 201 3.97 7.76 -0.56
C ILE A 201 3.62 7.81 0.92
N ILE A 202 4.01 8.88 1.63
CA ILE A 202 3.58 9.15 3.00
C ILE A 202 2.97 10.55 3.08
N ASP A 203 1.66 10.62 3.27
CA ASP A 203 0.93 11.88 3.47
C ASP A 203 0.90 12.27 4.96
N GLU A 204 0.74 13.56 5.23
CA GLU A 204 0.69 14.13 6.59
C GLU A 204 1.90 13.78 7.47
N ILE A 205 3.12 13.80 6.89
CA ILE A 205 4.39 13.47 7.57
C ILE A 205 4.67 14.39 8.77
N THR A 206 4.07 15.58 8.80
CA THR A 206 4.21 16.56 9.90
C THR A 206 3.69 16.02 11.22
N MET A 207 2.76 15.05 11.19
CA MET A 207 2.28 14.37 12.40
C MET A 207 3.14 13.17 12.79
N LEU A 208 4.16 12.81 12.00
CA LEU A 208 5.09 11.74 12.32
C LEU A 208 6.28 12.32 13.09
N THR A 209 6.58 11.74 14.26
CA THR A 209 7.76 12.13 15.04
C THR A 209 9.06 11.79 14.30
N ARG A 210 10.15 12.45 14.67
CA ARG A 210 11.51 12.11 14.18
C ARG A 210 11.83 10.63 14.41
N ASP A 211 11.41 10.08 15.54
CA ASP A 211 11.62 8.67 15.87
C ASP A 211 10.79 7.73 14.99
N GLY A 212 9.58 8.13 14.62
CA GLY A 212 8.77 7.41 13.63
C GLY A 212 9.47 7.32 12.28
N LEU A 213 10.01 8.44 11.78
CA LEU A 213 10.75 8.45 10.52
C LEU A 213 12.04 7.63 10.58
N ARG A 214 12.77 7.70 11.70
CA ARG A 214 13.95 6.87 11.99
C ARG A 214 13.61 5.38 11.96
N CYS A 215 12.51 4.97 12.60
CA CYS A 215 12.07 3.57 12.61
C CYS A 215 11.79 3.06 11.20
N ILE A 216 11.13 3.87 10.36
CA ILE A 216 10.83 3.51 8.96
C ILE A 216 12.13 3.37 8.15
N ASP A 217 13.08 4.29 8.31
CA ASP A 217 14.38 4.22 7.62
C ASP A 217 15.16 2.96 7.99
N ILE A 218 15.26 2.63 9.29
CA ILE A 218 15.94 1.43 9.77
C ILE A 218 15.26 0.16 9.23
N LEU A 219 13.93 0.08 9.34
CA LEU A 219 13.15 -1.05 8.84
C LEU A 219 13.39 -1.28 7.34
N LEU A 220 13.33 -0.21 6.53
CA LEU A 220 13.51 -0.34 5.09
C LEU A 220 14.95 -0.72 4.73
N LYS A 221 15.96 -0.23 5.45
CA LYS A 221 17.35 -0.66 5.26
C LYS A 221 17.53 -2.15 5.54
N GLU A 222 16.89 -2.66 6.59
CA GLU A 222 16.91 -4.07 6.97
C GLU A 222 16.18 -4.94 5.93
N ILE A 223 14.92 -4.62 5.61
CA ILE A 223 14.10 -5.36 4.64
C ILE A 223 14.76 -5.41 3.25
N MET A 224 15.40 -4.31 2.84
CA MET A 224 16.04 -4.21 1.52
C MET A 224 17.49 -4.72 1.51
N ASN A 225 18.06 -5.03 2.67
CA ASN A 225 19.49 -5.28 2.84
C ASN A 225 20.35 -4.21 2.13
N ASN A 226 20.03 -2.94 2.35
CA ASN A 226 20.62 -1.80 1.65
C ASN A 226 20.78 -0.60 2.59
N ALA A 227 22.03 -0.19 2.85
CA ALA A 227 22.34 0.91 3.77
C ALA A 227 21.98 2.31 3.27
N LYS A 228 21.55 2.46 2.00
CA LYS A 228 21.06 3.75 1.48
C LYS A 228 19.83 4.20 2.28
N PRO A 229 19.57 5.53 2.37
CA PRO A 229 18.34 6.04 2.97
C PRO A 229 17.09 5.31 2.46
N PHE A 230 16.22 4.91 3.38
CA PHE A 230 14.99 4.16 3.14
C PHE A 230 15.19 2.89 2.30
N GLY A 231 16.34 2.20 2.46
CA GLY A 231 16.65 0.99 1.69
C GLY A 231 16.80 1.24 0.18
N GLY A 232 17.00 2.50 -0.24
CA GLY A 232 17.07 2.90 -1.65
C GLY A 232 15.71 2.97 -2.35
N LYS A 233 14.60 2.93 -1.62
CA LYS A 233 13.26 3.13 -2.17
C LYS A 233 13.05 4.55 -2.67
N VAL A 234 12.14 4.70 -3.63
CA VAL A 234 11.62 6.03 -3.97
C VAL A 234 10.54 6.38 -2.96
N ILE A 235 10.81 7.38 -2.13
CA ILE A 235 9.89 7.88 -1.11
C ILE A 235 9.41 9.27 -1.54
N VAL A 236 8.10 9.48 -1.49
CA VAL A 236 7.50 10.80 -1.64
C VAL A 236 6.75 11.13 -0.35
N ILE A 237 7.12 12.23 0.29
CA ILE A 237 6.51 12.67 1.54
C ILE A 237 5.78 14.01 1.36
N ARG A 238 4.65 14.16 2.04
CA ARG A 238 3.96 15.45 2.21
C ARG A 238 4.05 15.92 3.64
N GLY A 239 4.38 17.19 3.83
CA GLY A 239 4.02 17.95 5.02
C GLY A 239 3.34 19.24 4.59
N ASP A 240 2.41 19.74 5.41
CA ASP A 240 1.99 21.14 5.29
C ASP A 240 2.83 21.94 6.29
N LEU A 241 3.79 22.71 5.77
CA LEU A 241 4.66 23.58 6.60
C LEU A 241 4.18 25.03 6.56
N THR A 242 2.98 25.31 6.05
CA THR A 242 2.46 26.67 5.98
C THR A 242 1.86 27.10 7.32
N ASP A 243 2.64 27.92 8.02
CA ASP A 243 2.29 28.93 9.04
C ASP A 243 1.85 28.47 10.44
N THR A 244 2.83 28.20 11.32
CA THR A 244 3.11 29.01 12.54
C THR A 244 4.37 28.53 13.30
N SER A 245 5.22 29.49 13.68
CA SER A 245 6.36 29.42 14.63
C SER A 245 7.73 28.88 14.16
N SER A 246 8.60 29.85 13.81
CA SER A 246 10.04 29.94 14.13
C SER A 246 10.83 28.65 14.41
N SER A 247 11.51 28.13 13.37
CA SER A 247 12.76 27.36 13.49
C SER A 247 13.49 27.35 12.13
N PRO A 248 14.84 27.36 12.10
CA PRO A 248 15.60 27.79 10.93
C PRO A 248 15.52 26.79 9.78
N LYS A 249 15.15 27.30 8.60
CA LYS A 249 15.23 26.61 7.31
C LYS A 249 16.68 26.13 7.11
N ARG A 250 16.93 24.82 7.21
CA ARG A 250 18.16 24.21 6.70
C ARG A 250 17.94 23.91 5.22
N ASN A 251 18.76 24.58 4.41
CA ASN A 251 18.83 24.51 2.96
C ASN A 251 18.76 23.07 2.41
N CYS A 252 17.87 22.85 1.44
CA CYS A 252 18.10 21.88 0.38
C CYS A 252 18.66 22.63 -0.82
N ARG A 253 19.90 22.28 -1.21
CA ARG A 253 20.41 22.43 -2.58
C ARG A 253 20.08 21.15 -3.34
#